data_AF-A0A174M3D0-F1
#
_entry.id   AF-A0A174M3D0-F1
#
_cell.length_a   1.000
_cell.length_b   1.000
_cell.length_c   1.000
_cell.angle_alpha   90.00
_cell.angle_beta   90.00
_cell.angle_gamma   90.00
#
_symmetry.space_group_name_H-M   'P 1'
#
loop_
_entity.id
_entity.type
_entity.pdbx_description
1 polymer ?
#
loop_
_entity_poly.entity_id
_entity_poly.type
_entity_poly.pdbx_seq_one_letter_code
_entity_poly.pdbx_strand_id
1 'polypeptide(L)'
;MESADSIRSLYRHFLSDITQKSLTAFYYACSYSKADYSRFMNVTASLALKLIPDSLKSQPVFFCIDDTMISKFGRKFEDVSKPFDHAAHNGSNYLNGHCFVSLMLCVPIWSNCRIAYLAVPLGYRMWQKKQSKLELAAAMVPQVMPSFASQKNVIILCDSWYAKKNLACIVDEYPNRDLICNARADSVIYDLAP
;
A
#
# COMPACT_ATOMS: atom_id res chain seq x y z
N MET A 1 14.43 -13.85 1.38
CA MET A 1 14.76 -12.89 2.44
C MET A 1 13.59 -12.90 3.40
N GLU A 2 13.63 -13.79 4.40
CA GLU A 2 12.74 -13.70 5.55
C GLU A 2 13.02 -12.35 6.24
N SER A 3 11.99 -11.72 6.81
CA SER A 3 11.88 -10.28 7.10
C SER A 3 13.16 -9.53 7.54
N ALA A 4 13.34 -8.31 7.02
CA ALA A 4 14.36 -7.39 7.51
C ALA A 4 13.85 -6.59 8.72
N ASP A 5 14.12 -7.07 9.93
CA ASP A 5 13.57 -6.49 11.17
C ASP A 5 14.20 -5.14 11.57
N SER A 6 15.29 -4.74 10.92
CA SER A 6 15.94 -3.45 11.11
C SER A 6 16.84 -3.08 9.92
N ILE A 7 17.19 -1.79 9.80
CA ILE A 7 18.20 -1.31 8.83
C ILE A 7 19.52 -2.08 8.99
N ARG A 8 19.91 -2.41 10.23
CA ARG A 8 21.11 -3.21 10.51
C ARG A 8 21.00 -4.63 9.96
N SER A 9 19.84 -5.27 10.12
CA SER A 9 19.59 -6.61 9.56
C SER A 9 19.66 -6.56 8.04
N LEU A 10 18.93 -5.63 7.41
CA LEU A 10 18.96 -5.42 5.96
C LEU A 10 20.38 -5.14 5.44
N TYR A 11 21.17 -4.39 6.21
CA TYR A 11 22.55 -4.11 5.85
C TYR A 11 23.42 -5.36 5.84
N ARG A 12 23.38 -6.15 6.93
CA ARG A 12 24.21 -7.34 7.10
C ARG A 12 23.91 -8.45 6.10
N HIS A 13 22.67 -8.54 5.64
CA HIS A 13 22.21 -9.65 4.81
C HIS A 13 22.02 -9.29 3.35
N PHE A 14 22.15 -8.01 2.98
CA PHE A 14 21.94 -7.57 1.60
C PHE A 14 22.74 -6.33 1.24
N LEU A 15 22.58 -5.21 1.96
CA LEU A 15 23.15 -3.94 1.49
C LEU A 15 24.68 -3.97 1.48
N SER A 16 25.34 -4.64 2.44
CA SER A 16 26.79 -4.77 2.48
C SER A 16 27.38 -5.39 1.21
N ASP A 17 26.60 -6.23 0.53
CA ASP A 17 27.08 -7.01 -0.61
C ASP A 17 26.85 -6.27 -1.93
N ILE A 18 25.86 -5.38 -1.97
CA ILE A 18 25.49 -4.62 -3.17
C ILE A 18 25.98 -3.16 -3.14
N THR A 19 26.60 -2.72 -2.05
CA THR A 19 27.10 -1.34 -1.92
C THR A 19 28.41 -1.25 -1.14
N GLN A 20 29.20 -0.23 -1.46
CA GLN A 20 30.43 0.12 -0.72
C GLN A 20 30.16 1.12 0.44
N LYS A 21 28.89 1.38 0.77
CA LYS A 21 28.53 2.32 1.85
C LYS A 21 28.50 1.63 3.21
N SER A 22 28.81 2.40 4.27
CA SER A 22 28.74 1.92 5.65
C SER A 22 27.29 1.87 6.16
N LEU A 23 27.04 1.05 7.18
CA LEU A 23 25.76 1.02 7.91
C LEU A 23 25.34 2.43 8.38
N THR A 24 26.29 3.24 8.85
CA THR A 24 26.03 4.61 9.31
C THR A 24 25.48 5.51 8.21
N ALA A 25 25.92 5.33 6.96
CA ALA A 25 25.39 6.09 5.84
C ALA A 25 23.89 5.81 5.61
N PHE A 26 23.45 4.57 5.84
CA PHE A 26 22.03 4.21 5.75
C PHE A 26 21.20 4.80 6.89
N TYR A 27 21.70 4.79 8.13
CA TYR A 27 21.02 5.49 9.23
C TYR A 27 20.89 6.97 8.95
N TYR A 28 21.96 7.62 8.48
CA TYR A 28 21.91 9.03 8.11
C TYR A 28 20.90 9.29 6.98
N ALA A 29 20.90 8.47 5.93
CA ALA A 29 19.92 8.57 4.87
C ALA A 29 18.48 8.42 5.39
N CYS A 30 18.19 7.41 6.22
CA CYS A 30 16.84 7.22 6.76
C CYS A 30 16.40 8.37 7.68
N SER A 31 17.31 9.01 8.40
CA SER A 31 16.98 10.12 9.31
C SER A 31 16.86 11.48 8.61
N TYR A 32 17.61 11.72 7.54
CA TYR A 32 17.75 13.07 6.95
C TYR A 32 17.38 13.15 5.47
N SER A 33 17.23 12.02 4.77
CA SER A 33 16.83 12.08 3.36
C SER A 33 15.39 12.57 3.25
N LYS A 34 15.21 13.64 2.47
CA LYS A 34 13.90 14.03 1.97
C LYS A 34 13.59 13.15 0.77
N ALA A 35 13.15 11.92 1.04
CA ALA A 35 12.73 11.01 -0.01
C ALA A 35 11.39 11.49 -0.60
N ASP A 36 11.38 11.75 -1.89
CA ASP A 36 10.14 12.00 -2.63
C ASP A 36 9.44 10.66 -2.89
N TYR A 37 8.60 10.25 -1.93
CA TYR A 37 7.84 9.01 -2.01
C TYR A 37 6.92 8.96 -3.24
N SER A 38 6.42 10.12 -3.70
CA SER A 38 5.57 10.22 -4.88
C SER A 38 6.34 9.84 -6.14
N ARG A 39 7.59 10.30 -6.27
CA ARG A 39 8.47 9.90 -7.37
C ARG A 39 8.76 8.40 -7.36
N PHE A 40 9.04 7.81 -6.18
CA PHE A 40 9.24 6.36 -6.07
C PHE A 40 8.01 5.57 -6.51
N MET A 41 6.82 5.96 -6.03
CA MET A 41 5.55 5.33 -6.42
C MET A 41 5.37 5.34 -7.94
N ASN A 42 5.59 6.49 -8.59
CA ASN A 42 5.42 6.65 -10.04
C ASN A 42 6.42 5.81 -10.85
N VAL A 43 7.69 5.78 -10.43
CA VAL A 43 8.72 4.96 -11.08
C VAL A 43 8.39 3.48 -10.95
N THR A 44 8.04 3.02 -9.76
CA THR A 44 7.66 1.63 -9.51
C THR A 44 6.43 1.22 -10.31
N ALA A 45 5.38 2.06 -10.32
CA ALA A 45 4.18 1.81 -11.12
C ALA A 45 4.51 1.72 -12.62
N SER A 46 5.31 2.66 -13.13
CA SER A 46 5.74 2.67 -14.54
C SER A 46 6.55 1.43 -14.93
N LEU A 47 7.42 0.95 -14.04
CA LEU A 47 8.19 -0.27 -14.26
C LEU A 47 7.30 -1.51 -14.23
N ALA A 48 6.39 -1.61 -13.26
CA ALA A 48 5.46 -2.72 -13.14
C ALA A 48 4.53 -2.82 -14.37
N LEU A 49 4.03 -1.70 -14.88
CA LEU A 49 3.19 -1.68 -16.09
C LEU A 49 3.93 -2.17 -17.34
N LYS A 50 5.25 -1.94 -17.43
CA LYS A 50 6.07 -2.46 -18.54
C LYS A 50 6.27 -3.98 -18.49
N LEU A 51 5.99 -4.62 -17.36
CA LEU A 51 6.04 -6.08 -17.24
C LEU A 51 4.84 -6.77 -17.88
N ILE A 52 3.76 -6.02 -18.20
CA ILE A 52 2.55 -6.57 -18.80
C ILE A 52 2.86 -7.02 -20.24
N PRO A 53 2.74 -8.32 -20.56
CA PRO A 53 2.92 -8.81 -21.93
C PRO A 53 1.89 -8.19 -22.88
N ASP A 54 2.26 -7.98 -24.15
CA ASP A 54 1.35 -7.40 -25.15
C ASP A 54 0.02 -8.18 -25.26
N SER A 55 0.06 -9.51 -25.16
CA SER A 55 -1.12 -10.38 -25.16
C SER A 55 -2.09 -10.14 -24.01
N LEU A 56 -1.63 -9.51 -22.92
CA LEU A 56 -2.40 -9.28 -21.69
C LEU A 56 -2.77 -7.80 -21.49
N LYS A 57 -2.46 -6.90 -22.43
CA LYS A 57 -2.77 -5.46 -22.32
C LYS A 57 -4.26 -5.13 -22.17
N SER A 58 -5.14 -6.05 -22.55
CA SER A 58 -6.59 -5.90 -22.40
C SER A 58 -7.11 -6.35 -21.02
N GLN A 59 -6.29 -7.06 -20.24
CA GLN A 59 -6.63 -7.50 -18.89
C GLN A 59 -6.63 -6.29 -17.93
N PRO A 60 -7.47 -6.30 -16.89
CA PRO A 60 -7.44 -5.26 -15.88
C PRO A 60 -6.12 -5.29 -15.10
N VAL A 61 -5.75 -4.15 -14.54
CA VAL A 61 -4.78 -4.08 -13.44
C VAL A 61 -5.52 -3.76 -12.16
N PHE A 62 -4.99 -4.18 -11.02
CA PHE A 62 -5.64 -3.94 -9.73
C PHE A 62 -4.83 -3.05 -8.80
N PHE A 63 -5.51 -2.17 -8.08
CA PHE A 63 -4.96 -1.48 -6.94
C PHE A 63 -5.51 -2.10 -5.66
N CYS A 64 -4.69 -2.84 -4.92
CA CYS A 64 -5.07 -3.38 -3.62
C CYS A 64 -4.73 -2.37 -2.53
N ILE A 65 -5.72 -2.01 -1.72
CA ILE A 65 -5.59 -1.14 -0.57
C ILE A 65 -5.91 -1.93 0.68
N ASP A 66 -4.98 -1.89 1.63
CA ASP A 66 -5.14 -2.51 2.93
C ASP A 66 -4.30 -1.77 3.97
N ASP A 67 -4.67 -1.87 5.25
CA ASP A 67 -3.84 -1.41 6.35
C ASP A 67 -3.24 -2.55 7.16
N THR A 68 -1.97 -2.40 7.51
CA THR A 68 -1.23 -3.39 8.29
C THR A 68 -0.71 -2.78 9.59
N MET A 69 -0.68 -3.63 10.61
CA MET A 69 -0.21 -3.28 11.94
C MET A 69 1.18 -3.82 12.20
N ILE A 70 2.09 -2.94 12.61
CA ILE A 70 3.43 -3.31 13.09
C ILE A 70 3.47 -3.05 14.59
N SER A 71 3.44 -4.14 15.37
CA SER A 71 3.49 -4.07 16.83
C SER A 71 4.81 -3.47 17.32
N LYS A 72 4.75 -2.76 18.45
CA LYS A 72 5.88 -2.11 19.11
C LYS A 72 5.88 -2.43 20.59
N PHE A 73 7.08 -2.67 21.12
CA PHE A 73 7.26 -2.86 22.55
C PHE A 73 7.33 -1.49 23.25
N GLY A 74 6.27 -1.15 24.00
CA GLY A 74 6.15 0.11 24.73
C GLY A 74 5.60 1.27 23.89
N ARG A 75 5.74 2.49 24.41
CA ARG A 75 5.14 3.74 23.86
C ARG A 75 6.16 4.80 23.47
N LYS A 76 7.45 4.49 23.50
CA LYS A 76 8.53 5.46 23.29
C LYS A 76 8.80 5.76 21.81
N PHE A 77 8.19 5.00 20.88
CA PHE A 77 8.31 5.31 19.46
C PHE A 77 7.34 6.43 19.10
N GLU A 78 7.79 7.33 18.25
CA GLU A 78 6.96 8.39 17.66
C GLU A 78 5.75 7.78 16.92
N ASP A 79 4.62 8.48 16.90
CA ASP A 79 3.38 8.08 16.22
C ASP A 79 2.82 6.69 16.60
N VAL A 80 3.22 6.13 17.74
CA VAL A 80 2.62 4.90 18.26
C VAL A 80 1.14 5.12 18.54
N SER A 81 0.35 4.19 18.04
CA SER A 81 -1.09 4.08 18.28
C SER A 81 -1.37 2.83 19.11
N LYS A 82 -2.58 2.74 19.64
CA LYS A 82 -3.08 1.53 20.31
C LYS A 82 -4.28 0.96 19.54
N PRO A 83 -4.11 0.51 18.29
CA PRO A 83 -5.21 0.01 17.48
C PRO A 83 -5.58 -1.41 17.89
N PHE A 84 -6.77 -1.81 17.47
CA PHE A 84 -7.28 -3.16 17.65
C PHE A 84 -6.64 -4.06 16.59
N ASP A 85 -5.92 -5.07 17.04
CA ASP A 85 -5.40 -6.17 16.27
C ASP A 85 -6.47 -7.27 16.21
N HIS A 86 -7.10 -7.41 15.05
CA HIS A 86 -8.12 -8.44 14.80
C HIS A 86 -7.55 -9.87 14.81
N ALA A 87 -6.23 -10.04 14.71
CA ALA A 87 -5.55 -11.33 14.74
C ALA A 87 -4.95 -11.67 16.12
N ALA A 88 -4.96 -10.74 17.07
CA ALA A 88 -4.45 -10.99 18.42
C ALA A 88 -5.42 -11.86 19.23
N HIS A 89 -4.92 -12.97 19.78
CA HIS A 89 -5.64 -13.88 20.67
C HIS A 89 -5.08 -13.85 22.10
N ASN A 90 -4.80 -12.66 22.65
CA ASN A 90 -4.07 -12.49 23.93
C ASN A 90 -4.92 -11.83 25.04
N GLY A 91 -6.25 -11.85 24.93
CA GLY A 91 -7.18 -11.27 25.93
C GLY A 91 -7.30 -9.75 25.91
N SER A 92 -6.39 -9.05 25.22
CA SER A 92 -6.45 -7.62 24.92
C SER A 92 -6.02 -7.42 23.47
N ASN A 93 -6.99 -7.37 22.56
CA ASN A 93 -6.73 -7.16 21.14
C ASN A 93 -6.12 -5.77 20.84
N TYR A 94 -5.87 -4.92 21.83
CA TYR A 94 -5.21 -3.64 21.65
C TYR A 94 -3.70 -3.73 21.89
N LEU A 95 -2.92 -3.59 20.82
CA LEU A 95 -1.45 -3.58 20.87
C LEU A 95 -0.90 -2.18 20.64
N ASN A 96 0.23 -1.82 21.26
CA ASN A 96 0.97 -0.64 20.82
C ASN A 96 1.57 -0.95 19.45
N GLY A 97 1.41 -0.06 18.48
CA GLY A 97 1.95 -0.28 17.15
C GLY A 97 1.81 0.91 16.21
N HIS A 98 2.46 0.76 15.07
CA HIS A 98 2.26 1.62 13.91
C HIS A 98 1.27 0.99 12.97
N CYS A 99 0.33 1.77 12.47
CA CYS A 99 -0.56 1.37 11.39
C CYS A 99 -0.04 1.97 10.09
N PHE A 100 0.06 1.17 9.03
CA PHE A 100 0.44 1.62 7.70
C PHE A 100 -0.69 1.31 6.73
N VAL A 101 -1.13 2.31 5.99
CA VAL A 101 -1.98 2.11 4.83
C VAL A 101 -1.08 1.84 3.63
N SER A 102 -1.40 0.79 2.89
CA SER A 102 -0.62 0.33 1.73
C SER A 102 -1.42 0.48 0.44
N LEU A 103 -0.71 0.76 -0.65
CA LEU A 103 -1.21 0.67 -2.01
C LEU A 103 -0.30 -0.30 -2.78
N MET A 104 -0.87 -1.43 -3.20
CA MET A 104 -0.20 -2.39 -4.05
C MET A 104 -0.80 -2.38 -5.45
N LEU A 105 0.03 -2.51 -6.47
CA LEU A 105 -0.37 -2.72 -7.85
C LEU A 105 -0.22 -4.18 -8.22
N CYS A 106 -1.28 -4.77 -8.74
CA CYS A 106 -1.27 -6.11 -9.30
C CYS A 106 -1.34 -6.03 -10.81
N VAL A 107 -0.28 -6.50 -11.50
CA VAL A 107 -0.22 -6.52 -12.97
C VAL A 107 -0.33 -7.95 -13.51
N PRO A 108 -1.04 -8.17 -14.62
CA PRO A 108 -1.20 -9.48 -15.21
C PRO A 108 0.11 -9.97 -15.84
N ILE A 109 0.48 -11.22 -15.54
CA ILE A 109 1.65 -11.91 -16.09
C ILE A 109 1.27 -13.34 -16.50
N TRP A 110 2.09 -13.94 -17.36
CA TRP A 110 2.01 -15.38 -17.63
C TRP A 110 2.73 -16.17 -16.55
N SER A 111 2.04 -17.14 -15.97
CA SER A 111 2.60 -18.12 -15.03
C SER A 111 2.05 -19.50 -15.36
N ASN A 112 2.91 -20.43 -15.78
CA ASN A 112 2.54 -21.82 -16.12
C ASN A 112 1.30 -21.91 -17.03
N CYS A 113 1.30 -21.15 -18.14
CA CYS A 113 0.20 -21.07 -19.11
C CYS A 113 -1.13 -20.55 -18.55
N ARG A 114 -1.13 -19.90 -17.37
CA ARG A 114 -2.28 -19.21 -16.79
C ARG A 114 -1.95 -17.75 -16.55
N ILE A 115 -2.98 -16.92 -16.55
CA ILE A 115 -2.83 -15.52 -16.13
C ILE A 115 -2.72 -15.53 -14.61
N ALA A 116 -1.61 -14.98 -14.10
CA ALA A 116 -1.42 -14.68 -12.69
C ALA A 116 -1.24 -13.17 -12.53
N TYR A 117 -1.35 -12.68 -11.30
CA TYR A 117 -1.15 -11.27 -10.99
C TYR A 117 0.08 -11.10 -10.11
N LEU A 118 1.06 -10.35 -10.61
CA LEU A 118 2.23 -9.97 -9.84
C LEU A 118 1.90 -8.76 -8.98
N ALA A 119 1.93 -8.93 -7.66
CA ALA A 119 1.72 -7.86 -6.70
C ALA A 119 3.02 -7.08 -6.45
N VAL A 120 2.99 -5.78 -6.72
CA VAL A 120 4.11 -4.85 -6.57
C VAL A 120 3.70 -3.75 -5.58
N PRO A 121 4.41 -3.58 -4.46
CA PRO A 121 4.09 -2.51 -3.52
C PRO A 121 4.45 -1.15 -4.14
N LEU A 122 3.46 -0.26 -4.26
CA LEU A 122 3.70 1.10 -4.75
C LEU A 122 4.09 2.02 -3.61
N GLY A 123 3.35 1.99 -2.51
CA GLY A 123 3.58 2.89 -1.38
C GLY A 123 2.98 2.40 -0.07
N TYR A 124 3.62 2.85 1.01
CA TYR A 124 3.13 2.72 2.37
C TYR A 124 3.09 4.11 3.00
N ARG A 125 2.06 4.38 3.80
CA ARG A 125 1.94 5.61 4.58
C ARG A 125 1.59 5.27 6.02
N MET A 126 2.43 5.72 6.94
CA MET A 126 2.16 5.58 8.36
C MET A 126 0.97 6.47 8.76
N TRP A 127 0.05 5.91 9.52
CA TRP A 127 -1.05 6.66 10.09
C TRP A 127 -0.61 7.42 11.34
N GLN A 128 -0.45 8.74 11.21
CA GLN A 128 -0.01 9.65 12.28
C GLN A 128 -1.17 10.31 13.03
N LYS A 129 -2.42 9.84 12.85
CA LYS A 129 -3.65 10.41 13.46
C LYS A 129 -3.98 11.87 13.07
N LYS A 130 -3.22 12.51 12.19
CA LYS A 130 -3.52 13.85 11.63
C LYS A 130 -4.64 13.83 10.59
N GLN A 131 -4.79 12.68 9.93
CA GLN A 131 -5.84 12.37 8.96
C GLN A 131 -6.25 10.90 9.14
N SER A 132 -7.42 10.52 8.65
CA SER A 132 -7.93 9.15 8.67
C SER A 132 -7.14 8.22 7.75
N LYS A 133 -7.24 6.90 7.99
CA LYS A 133 -6.67 5.89 7.07
C LYS A 133 -7.33 5.93 5.69
N LEU A 134 -8.61 6.32 5.62
CA LEU A 134 -9.34 6.52 4.36
C LEU A 134 -8.74 7.67 3.54
N GLU A 135 -8.45 8.81 4.18
CA GLU A 135 -7.80 9.95 3.50
C GLU A 135 -6.38 9.60 3.04
N LEU A 136 -5.64 8.79 3.82
CA LEU A 136 -4.34 8.27 3.38
C LEU A 136 -4.46 7.41 2.12
N ALA A 137 -5.40 6.46 2.10
CA ALA A 137 -5.65 5.61 0.94
C ALA A 137 -6.07 6.45 -0.28
N ALA A 138 -7.02 7.36 -0.08
CA ALA A 138 -7.54 8.22 -1.13
C ALA A 138 -6.49 9.15 -1.73
N ALA A 139 -5.52 9.63 -0.94
CA ALA A 139 -4.43 10.46 -1.46
C ALA A 139 -3.39 9.68 -2.29
N MET A 140 -3.24 8.37 -2.06
CA MET A 140 -2.23 7.56 -2.77
C MET A 140 -2.65 7.18 -4.19
N VAL A 141 -3.96 7.02 -4.46
CA VAL A 141 -4.43 6.58 -5.78
C VAL A 141 -4.24 7.65 -6.87
N PRO A 142 -4.67 8.91 -6.70
CA PRO A 142 -4.45 9.97 -7.68
C PRO A 142 -2.98 10.23 -7.97
N GLN A 143 -2.11 10.00 -6.97
CA GLN A 143 -0.65 10.18 -7.13
C GLN A 143 -0.07 9.33 -8.26
N VAL A 144 -0.55 8.09 -8.41
CA VAL A 144 0.01 7.14 -9.39
C VAL A 144 -0.79 7.06 -10.68
N MET A 145 -2.06 7.46 -10.65
CA MET A 145 -2.97 7.33 -11.79
C MET A 145 -2.49 7.91 -13.12
N PRO A 146 -1.74 9.04 -13.17
CA PRO A 146 -1.24 9.55 -14.45
C PRO A 146 -0.46 8.51 -15.28
N SER A 147 0.16 7.52 -14.63
CA SER A 147 0.86 6.41 -15.29
C SER A 147 -0.06 5.38 -15.95
N PHE A 148 -1.35 5.41 -15.65
CA PHE A 148 -2.36 4.41 -16.03
C PHE A 148 -3.35 4.90 -17.08
N ALA A 149 -3.11 6.07 -17.67
CA ALA A 149 -3.98 6.63 -18.72
C ALA A 149 -4.13 5.70 -19.94
N SER A 150 -3.13 4.86 -20.21
CA SER A 150 -3.15 3.87 -21.30
C SER A 150 -3.82 2.55 -20.93
N GLN A 151 -4.14 2.33 -19.65
CA GLN A 151 -4.77 1.09 -19.19
C GLN A 151 -6.27 1.16 -19.42
N LYS A 152 -6.81 0.07 -19.98
CA LYS A 152 -8.25 -0.03 -20.27
C LYS A 152 -9.07 0.02 -18.99
N ASN A 153 -8.70 -0.81 -18.00
CA ASN A 153 -9.40 -0.94 -16.72
C ASN A 153 -8.39 -0.97 -15.57
N VAL A 154 -8.61 -0.12 -14.57
CA VAL A 154 -7.90 -0.09 -13.30
C VAL A 154 -8.91 -0.31 -12.19
N ILE A 155 -8.85 -1.47 -11.53
CA ILE A 155 -9.85 -1.88 -10.55
C ILE A 155 -9.26 -1.76 -9.15
N ILE A 156 -9.89 -0.95 -8.29
CA ILE A 156 -9.51 -0.84 -6.89
C ILE A 156 -10.12 -2.00 -6.11
N LEU A 157 -9.30 -2.69 -5.34
CA LEU A 157 -9.68 -3.79 -4.44
C LEU A 157 -9.40 -3.35 -3.00
N CYS A 158 -10.42 -3.42 -2.15
CA CYS A 158 -10.26 -3.17 -0.73
C CYS A 158 -11.28 -3.94 0.11
N ASP A 159 -11.05 -4.03 1.41
CA ASP A 159 -12.00 -4.63 2.33
C ASP A 159 -13.26 -3.76 2.53
N SER A 160 -14.17 -4.21 3.40
CA SER A 160 -15.41 -3.50 3.67
C SER A 160 -15.27 -2.26 4.53
N TRP A 161 -14.15 -2.10 5.24
CA TRP A 161 -13.86 -0.90 6.02
C TRP A 161 -13.58 0.30 5.10
N TYR A 162 -12.97 0.04 3.94
CA TYR A 162 -12.64 1.03 2.92
C TYR A 162 -13.79 1.43 1.99
N ALA A 163 -14.94 0.73 2.03
CA ALA A 163 -16.13 0.97 1.23
C ALA A 163 -16.92 2.24 1.65
N LYS A 164 -16.22 3.39 1.74
CA LYS A 164 -16.70 4.69 2.22
C LYS A 164 -16.57 5.76 1.15
N LYS A 165 -17.30 6.87 1.30
CA LYS A 165 -17.46 7.91 0.26
C LYS A 165 -16.11 8.45 -0.21
N ASN A 166 -15.21 8.70 0.72
CA ASN A 166 -13.89 9.26 0.45
C ASN A 166 -13.01 8.39 -0.45
N LEU A 167 -13.23 7.06 -0.48
CA LEU A 167 -12.53 6.17 -1.39
C LEU A 167 -13.40 5.79 -2.60
N ALA A 168 -14.71 5.62 -2.39
CA ALA A 168 -15.63 5.25 -3.45
C ALA A 168 -15.71 6.31 -4.56
N CYS A 169 -15.69 7.60 -4.23
CA CYS A 169 -15.77 8.68 -5.21
C CYS A 169 -14.55 8.75 -6.16
N ILE A 170 -13.47 8.01 -5.86
CA ILE A 170 -12.29 7.92 -6.73
C ILE A 170 -12.63 7.28 -8.08
N VAL A 171 -13.68 6.45 -8.16
CA VAL A 171 -14.14 5.89 -9.45
C VAL A 171 -14.77 6.96 -10.35
N ASP A 172 -15.38 8.00 -9.77
CA ASP A 172 -16.02 9.09 -10.51
C ASP A 172 -14.99 10.05 -11.13
N GLU A 173 -13.77 10.07 -10.59
CA GLU A 173 -12.72 11.00 -11.03
C GLU A 173 -12.07 10.60 -12.36
N TYR A 174 -12.09 9.31 -12.75
CA TYR A 174 -11.37 8.82 -13.94
C TYR A 174 -12.17 7.74 -14.68
N PRO A 175 -12.22 7.79 -16.02
CA PRO A 175 -13.16 6.98 -16.82
C PRO A 175 -12.80 5.49 -16.90
N ASN A 176 -11.58 5.10 -16.53
CA ASN A 176 -11.08 3.73 -16.60
C ASN A 176 -10.99 3.04 -15.24
N ARG A 177 -11.75 3.52 -14.24
CA ARG A 177 -11.71 3.00 -12.87
C ARG A 177 -12.99 2.27 -12.48
N ASP A 178 -12.80 1.16 -11.80
CA ASP A 178 -13.86 0.45 -11.09
C ASP A 178 -13.43 0.15 -9.65
N LEU A 179 -14.37 -0.16 -8.78
CA LEU A 179 -14.13 -0.54 -7.39
C LEU A 179 -14.82 -1.88 -7.10
N ILE A 180 -14.07 -2.81 -6.52
CA ILE A 180 -14.60 -4.04 -5.94
C ILE A 180 -14.23 -4.03 -4.47
N CYS A 181 -15.25 -4.05 -3.61
CA CYS A 181 -15.07 -4.10 -2.16
C CYS A 181 -16.19 -4.92 -1.52
N ASN A 182 -15.94 -5.43 -0.32
CA ASN A 182 -16.97 -6.09 0.46
C ASN A 182 -17.94 -5.04 1.01
N ALA A 183 -19.25 -5.31 0.99
CA ALA A 183 -20.23 -4.42 1.61
C ALA A 183 -20.25 -4.63 3.14
N ARG A 184 -20.46 -3.54 3.88
CA ARG A 184 -20.78 -3.52 5.31
C ARG A 184 -22.06 -2.70 5.50
N ALA A 185 -22.78 -2.91 6.60
CA ALA A 185 -24.01 -2.18 6.87
C ALA A 185 -23.85 -0.65 6.79
N ASP A 186 -22.67 -0.13 7.12
CA ASP A 186 -22.32 1.29 7.08
C ASP A 186 -21.61 1.72 5.78
N SER A 187 -21.62 0.89 4.73
CA SER A 187 -21.09 1.23 3.40
C SER A 187 -21.96 2.30 2.72
N VAL A 188 -21.34 3.11 1.87
CA VAL A 188 -22.03 4.19 1.12
C VAL A 188 -23.19 3.69 0.27
N ILE A 189 -23.12 2.44 -0.19
CA ILE A 189 -24.17 1.80 -1.00
C ILE A 189 -25.54 1.86 -0.29
N TYR A 190 -25.55 1.83 1.04
CA TYR A 190 -26.80 1.85 1.82
C TYR A 190 -27.26 3.25 2.23
N ASP A 191 -26.46 4.30 1.98
CA ASP A 191 -26.73 5.71 2.33
C ASP A 191 -27.34 5.89 3.74
N LEU A 192 -26.88 5.11 4.71
CA LEU A 192 -27.36 5.17 6.09
C LEU A 192 -26.73 6.36 6.82
N ALA A 193 -27.53 7.02 7.66
CA ALA A 193 -27.05 8.08 8.54
C ALA A 193 -25.96 7.54 9.51
N PRO A 194 -24.91 8.34 9.82
CA PRO A 194 -23.80 7.95 10.68
C PRO A 194 -24.22 7.64 12.13
#